data_AF-A0AAD8QJC5-F1
#
_entry.id   AF-A0AAD8QJC5-F1
#
_cell.length_a   1.000
_cell.length_b   1.000
_cell.length_c   1.000
_cell.angle_alpha   90.00
_cell.angle_beta   90.00
_cell.angle_gamma   90.00
#
_symmetry.space_group_name_H-M   'P 1'
#
loop_
_entity.id
_entity.type
_entity.pdbx_description
1 polymer ?
#
loop_
_entity_poly.entity_id
_entity_poly.type
_entity_poly.pdbx_seq_one_letter_code
_entity_poly.pdbx_strand_id
1 'polypeptide(L)'
;MSTSALLSALRVGGRQKISASSFGARAQATGSHVFRIHRFTQVREKVANGAAIQSGTFGVGGHDWRVKCYPNGNAEEDRGCISLFLQNASHAKTGDAMAGYKLSILDKSWKPSRTRSTDEHHFMGRGWGWDKFMKLEELDKEKHLQDDCLSVLCDVTVDTGLRTEDYTDEVAAAEELTKAPPPFPVHGIAEAIWNRQEPDVKIEVGDGQTLAAHRWVLEAGSPVFKADLALAPNDTVAELRVGDMDADVCKALLRFMYTNSPPPELESMAGRLLVAADRYELEQLKLACEEALCKNIDTSSVTAALALAERHGCTVLRKAGMRFLSSPGNLDVVLASSDGLEKLKTSCPSALLELLDKKRPLNEQLISTRV
;
A
#
# COMPACT_ATOMS: atom_id res chain seq x y z
N MET A 1 6.02 31.49 10.63
CA MET A 1 6.94 31.26 11.76
C MET A 1 6.62 29.86 12.28
N SER A 2 7.57 28.93 12.29
CA SER A 2 7.29 27.55 12.73
C SER A 2 6.88 27.53 14.21
N THR A 3 5.95 26.66 14.59
CA THR A 3 5.56 26.41 16.00
C THR A 3 6.77 26.07 16.86
N SER A 4 7.78 25.42 16.29
CA SER A 4 9.08 25.15 16.93
C SER A 4 9.89 26.42 17.21
N ALA A 5 9.90 27.38 16.27
CA ALA A 5 10.56 28.68 16.47
C ALA A 5 9.85 29.51 17.54
N LEU A 6 8.51 29.42 17.62
CA LEU A 6 7.70 30.05 18.66
C LEU A 6 7.99 29.45 20.05
N LEU A 7 7.96 28.12 20.18
CA LEU A 7 8.26 27.44 21.45
C LEU A 7 9.68 27.71 21.93
N SER A 8 10.65 27.74 21.01
CA SER A 8 12.05 28.07 21.31
C SER A 8 12.20 29.50 21.82
N ALA A 9 11.55 30.48 21.19
CA ALA A 9 11.54 31.86 21.65
C ALA A 9 10.87 32.01 23.04
N LEU A 10 9.79 31.27 23.30
CA LEU A 10 9.09 31.30 24.59
C LEU A 10 9.89 30.63 25.72
N ARG A 11 10.72 29.62 25.40
CA ARG A 11 11.67 28.99 26.35
C ARG A 11 12.83 29.92 26.69
N VAL A 12 13.36 30.66 25.72
CA VAL A 12 14.37 31.71 25.95
C VAL A 12 13.83 32.81 26.89
N GLY A 13 12.51 33.04 26.86
CA GLY A 13 11.81 33.92 27.80
C GLY A 13 11.54 33.33 29.20
N GLY A 14 12.12 32.18 29.58
CA GLY A 14 12.08 31.63 30.94
C GLY A 14 10.86 30.75 31.28
N ARG A 15 10.02 30.39 30.32
CA ARG A 15 8.87 29.49 30.54
C ARG A 15 9.28 28.02 30.38
N GLN A 16 9.10 27.21 31.42
CA GLN A 16 9.56 25.80 31.45
C GLN A 16 8.47 24.76 31.17
N LYS A 17 7.18 25.10 31.31
CA LYS A 17 6.04 24.20 31.00
C LYS A 17 5.14 24.87 29.97
N ILE A 18 5.37 24.59 28.69
CA ILE A 18 4.63 25.20 27.58
C ILE A 18 4.17 24.08 26.66
N SER A 19 2.88 24.08 26.33
CA SER A 19 2.32 23.33 25.20
C SER A 19 1.92 24.30 24.10
N ALA A 20 1.97 23.85 22.86
CA ALA A 20 1.41 24.58 21.73
C ALA A 20 0.64 23.59 20.85
N SER A 21 -0.51 24.04 20.38
CA SER A 21 -1.31 23.35 19.38
C SER A 21 -1.35 24.23 18.14
N SER A 22 -1.14 23.65 16.96
CA SER A 22 -1.50 24.30 15.71
C SER A 22 -2.72 23.66 15.10
N PHE A 23 -3.53 24.49 14.47
CA PHE A 23 -4.63 24.07 13.63
C PHE A 23 -4.24 24.34 12.18
N GLY A 24 -4.18 23.29 11.38
CA GLY A 24 -3.84 23.37 9.96
C GLY A 24 -4.79 22.49 9.15
N ALA A 25 -5.15 22.96 7.95
CA ALA A 25 -5.83 22.13 6.97
C ALA A 25 -4.83 21.12 6.39
N ARG A 26 -5.18 19.83 6.38
CA ARG A 26 -4.37 18.83 5.67
C ARG A 26 -4.47 19.09 4.17
N ALA A 27 -3.38 18.85 3.45
CA ALA A 27 -3.40 18.95 1.99
C ALA A 27 -4.45 17.98 1.42
N GLN A 28 -5.26 18.46 0.47
CA GLN A 28 -6.23 17.63 -0.24
C GLN A 28 -5.50 16.49 -0.95
N ALA A 29 -6.06 15.27 -0.86
CA ALA A 29 -5.55 14.13 -1.60
C ALA A 29 -6.31 14.01 -2.92
N THR A 30 -5.59 14.04 -4.05
CA THR A 30 -6.19 13.91 -5.38
C THR A 30 -5.81 12.60 -6.05
N GLY A 31 -6.72 12.05 -6.85
CA GLY A 31 -6.44 10.87 -7.67
C GLY A 31 -7.43 10.71 -8.81
N SER A 32 -7.03 9.95 -9.83
CA SER A 32 -7.79 9.76 -11.06
C SER A 32 -7.94 8.28 -11.40
N HIS A 33 -9.09 7.91 -11.96
CA HIS A 33 -9.39 6.55 -12.39
C HIS A 33 -10.15 6.54 -13.72
N VAL A 34 -9.76 5.65 -14.64
CA VAL A 34 -10.45 5.46 -15.92
C VAL A 34 -11.20 4.14 -15.90
N PHE A 35 -12.53 4.23 -15.99
CA PHE A 35 -13.42 3.07 -16.11
C PHE A 35 -13.81 2.86 -17.57
N ARG A 36 -13.38 1.74 -18.15
CA ARG A 36 -13.69 1.35 -19.54
C ARG A 36 -14.73 0.25 -19.57
N ILE A 37 -15.80 0.47 -20.33
CA ILE A 37 -16.89 -0.48 -20.52
C ILE A 37 -16.86 -0.92 -21.98
N HIS A 38 -16.26 -2.09 -22.21
CA HIS A 38 -16.18 -2.69 -23.53
C HIS A 38 -17.53 -3.26 -23.96
N ARG A 39 -17.78 -3.22 -25.27
CA ARG A 39 -19.02 -3.71 -25.89
C ARG A 39 -20.26 -3.02 -25.30
N PHE A 40 -20.20 -1.71 -25.14
CA PHE A 40 -21.19 -0.92 -24.41
C PHE A 40 -22.61 -1.09 -24.98
N THR A 41 -22.74 -1.22 -26.30
CA THR A 41 -24.02 -1.49 -26.95
C THR A 41 -24.63 -2.81 -26.45
N GLN A 42 -23.84 -3.88 -26.38
CA GLN A 42 -24.30 -5.18 -25.86
C GLN A 42 -24.58 -5.15 -24.36
N VAL A 43 -23.79 -4.38 -23.60
CA VAL A 43 -24.02 -4.17 -22.17
C VAL A 43 -25.40 -3.54 -21.95
N ARG A 44 -25.78 -2.56 -22.77
CA ARG A 44 -27.10 -1.91 -22.70
C ARG A 44 -28.26 -2.85 -23.02
N GLU A 45 -28.07 -3.84 -23.88
CA GLU A 45 -29.11 -4.85 -24.15
C GLU A 45 -29.32 -5.80 -22.96
N LYS A 46 -28.26 -6.08 -22.20
CA LYS A 46 -28.26 -7.07 -21.11
C LYS A 46 -28.57 -6.47 -19.73
N VAL A 47 -28.25 -5.21 -19.51
CA VAL A 47 -28.40 -4.55 -18.21
C VAL A 47 -29.73 -3.81 -18.18
N ALA A 48 -30.64 -4.21 -17.30
CA ALA A 48 -31.93 -3.54 -17.14
C ALA A 48 -31.78 -2.09 -16.60
N ASN A 49 -32.79 -1.26 -16.83
CA ASN A 49 -32.91 0.03 -16.11
C ASN A 49 -32.87 -0.22 -14.59
N GLY A 50 -32.22 0.66 -13.85
CA GLY A 50 -31.99 0.53 -12.41
C GLY A 50 -30.87 -0.44 -12.00
N ALA A 51 -30.26 -1.16 -12.95
CA ALA A 51 -29.10 -2.00 -12.67
C ALA A 51 -27.78 -1.28 -13.00
N ALA A 52 -26.84 -1.29 -12.06
CA ALA A 52 -25.52 -0.71 -12.24
C ALA A 52 -24.46 -1.75 -12.59
N ILE A 53 -23.51 -1.33 -13.41
CA ILE A 53 -22.18 -1.91 -13.54
C ILE A 53 -21.17 -1.07 -12.75
N GLN A 54 -20.12 -1.71 -12.23
CA GLN A 54 -19.18 -1.08 -11.30
C GLN A 54 -17.74 -1.21 -11.81
N SER A 55 -16.94 -0.18 -11.59
CA SER A 55 -15.49 -0.24 -11.81
C SER A 55 -14.79 -1.06 -10.71
N GLY A 56 -13.52 -1.38 -10.95
CA GLY A 56 -12.60 -1.72 -9.86
C GLY A 56 -12.46 -0.57 -8.86
N THR A 57 -11.88 -0.85 -7.70
CA THR A 57 -11.61 0.19 -6.69
C THR A 57 -10.28 0.90 -6.95
N PHE A 58 -10.18 2.15 -6.53
CA PHE A 58 -8.95 2.94 -6.55
C PHE A 58 -8.81 3.77 -5.27
N GLY A 59 -7.59 3.85 -4.71
CA GLY A 59 -7.34 4.49 -3.42
C GLY A 59 -7.03 5.97 -3.55
N VAL A 60 -7.75 6.82 -2.80
CA VAL A 60 -7.47 8.27 -2.67
C VAL A 60 -7.83 8.72 -1.25
N GLY A 61 -6.92 9.45 -0.59
CA GLY A 61 -7.19 10.05 0.72
C GLY A 61 -7.46 9.05 1.85
N GLY A 62 -6.97 7.81 1.74
CA GLY A 62 -7.22 6.76 2.72
C GLY A 62 -8.56 6.01 2.53
N HIS A 63 -9.27 6.28 1.43
CA HIS A 63 -10.52 5.61 1.06
C HIS A 63 -10.39 4.91 -0.30
N ASP A 64 -11.11 3.80 -0.46
CA ASP A 64 -11.27 3.12 -1.75
C ASP A 64 -12.53 3.62 -2.44
N TRP A 65 -12.37 4.12 -3.65
CA TRP A 65 -13.43 4.70 -4.46
C TRP A 65 -13.77 3.77 -5.63
N ARG A 66 -15.00 3.84 -6.13
CA ARG A 66 -15.40 3.21 -7.40
C ARG A 66 -16.46 4.00 -8.12
N VAL A 67 -16.49 3.86 -9.44
CA VAL A 67 -17.52 4.42 -10.31
C VAL A 67 -18.63 3.40 -10.51
N LYS A 68 -19.88 3.81 -10.33
CA LYS A 68 -21.07 3.08 -10.77
C LYS A 68 -21.62 3.73 -12.02
N CYS A 69 -21.87 2.93 -13.04
CA CYS A 69 -22.53 3.33 -14.26
C CYS A 69 -23.86 2.59 -14.37
N TYR A 70 -24.95 3.32 -14.61
CA TYR A 70 -26.24 2.76 -14.99
C TYR A 70 -26.43 3.05 -16.49
N PRO A 71 -26.16 2.06 -17.37
CA PRO A 71 -26.14 2.28 -18.82
C PRO A 71 -27.50 2.72 -19.38
N ASN A 72 -28.58 2.37 -18.70
CA ASN A 72 -29.96 2.60 -19.12
C ASN A 72 -30.78 3.41 -18.10
N GLY A 73 -30.12 4.15 -17.20
CA GLY A 73 -30.76 4.98 -16.16
C GLY A 73 -30.80 4.31 -14.78
N ASN A 74 -30.71 5.11 -13.72
CA ASN A 74 -30.75 4.68 -12.32
C ASN A 74 -32.19 4.42 -11.82
N ALA A 75 -33.15 5.19 -12.31
CA ALA A 75 -34.58 4.95 -12.09
C ALA A 75 -35.37 4.99 -13.40
N GLU A 76 -36.66 4.66 -13.32
CA GLU A 76 -37.57 4.65 -14.47
C GLU A 76 -37.66 6.01 -15.17
N GLU A 77 -37.62 7.11 -14.42
CA GLU A 77 -37.63 8.49 -14.93
C GLU A 77 -36.32 8.92 -15.61
N ASP A 78 -35.26 8.11 -15.49
CA ASP A 78 -33.94 8.32 -16.10
C ASP A 78 -33.72 7.48 -17.35
N ARG A 79 -34.73 6.72 -17.77
CA ARG A 79 -34.66 5.95 -19.01
C ARG A 79 -34.24 6.84 -20.18
N GLY A 80 -33.38 6.29 -21.03
CA GLY A 80 -32.79 7.04 -22.14
C GLY A 80 -31.55 7.86 -21.75
N CYS A 81 -31.13 7.84 -20.47
CA CYS A 81 -29.90 8.47 -20.01
C CYS A 81 -28.92 7.45 -19.43
N ILE A 82 -27.63 7.80 -19.49
CA ILE A 82 -26.57 7.19 -18.69
C ILE A 82 -26.53 7.92 -17.36
N SER A 83 -26.50 7.17 -16.26
CA SER A 83 -26.29 7.71 -14.91
C SER A 83 -24.91 7.30 -14.40
N LEU A 84 -24.19 8.22 -13.77
CA LEU A 84 -22.84 7.99 -13.25
C LEU A 84 -22.74 8.45 -11.81
N PHE A 85 -22.18 7.60 -10.95
CA PHE A 85 -21.99 7.88 -9.53
C PHE A 85 -20.60 7.47 -9.07
N LEU A 86 -20.05 8.23 -8.14
CA LEU A 86 -18.92 7.84 -7.32
C LEU A 86 -19.43 7.21 -6.02
N GLN A 87 -18.79 6.14 -5.57
CA GLN A 87 -19.07 5.52 -4.29
C GLN A 87 -17.77 5.31 -3.50
N ASN A 88 -17.79 5.62 -2.21
CA ASN A 88 -16.82 5.13 -1.25
C ASN A 88 -17.07 3.64 -0.99
N ALA A 89 -16.26 2.78 -1.62
CA ALA A 89 -16.34 1.33 -1.53
C ALA A 89 -15.79 0.79 -0.19
N SER A 90 -14.96 1.56 0.50
CA SER A 90 -14.40 1.19 1.80
C SER A 90 -15.16 1.79 2.98
N HIS A 91 -16.34 2.41 2.79
CA HIS A 91 -17.10 3.09 3.86
C HIS A 91 -17.20 2.28 5.15
N ALA A 92 -17.55 1.00 5.06
CA ALA A 92 -17.66 0.12 6.23
C ALA A 92 -16.33 -0.07 7.01
N LYS A 93 -15.18 0.19 6.38
CA LYS A 93 -13.83 0.06 6.96
C LYS A 93 -13.24 1.41 7.38
N THR A 94 -13.49 2.46 6.59
CA THR A 94 -12.81 3.77 6.71
C THR A 94 -13.71 4.86 7.26
N GLY A 95 -15.00 4.58 7.44
CA GLY A 95 -16.00 5.58 7.81
C GLY A 95 -16.34 6.52 6.66
N ASP A 96 -17.00 7.61 7.01
CA ASP A 96 -17.44 8.67 6.10
C ASP A 96 -16.26 9.43 5.52
N ALA A 97 -16.46 10.05 4.36
CA ALA A 97 -15.45 10.85 3.69
C ALA A 97 -16.05 12.15 3.16
N MET A 98 -15.29 13.25 3.24
CA MET A 98 -15.59 14.50 2.55
C MET A 98 -14.76 14.56 1.27
N ALA A 99 -15.41 14.65 0.12
CA ALA A 99 -14.69 14.68 -1.16
C ALA A 99 -15.43 15.45 -2.26
N GLY A 100 -14.67 16.22 -3.02
CA GLY A 100 -15.06 16.71 -4.34
C GLY A 100 -14.75 15.66 -5.40
N TYR A 101 -15.52 15.63 -6.48
CA TYR A 101 -15.24 14.72 -7.59
C TYR A 101 -15.76 15.27 -8.92
N LYS A 102 -15.14 14.78 -10.00
CA LYS A 102 -15.45 15.12 -11.38
C LYS A 102 -15.53 13.84 -12.20
N LEU A 103 -16.63 13.65 -12.92
CA LEU A 103 -16.82 12.54 -13.85
C LEU A 103 -16.88 13.08 -15.27
N SER A 104 -16.18 12.43 -16.19
CA SER A 104 -16.08 12.83 -17.59
C SER A 104 -16.21 11.64 -18.53
N ILE A 105 -17.05 11.75 -19.56
CA ILE A 105 -17.01 10.81 -20.69
C ILE A 105 -15.93 11.28 -21.67
N LEU A 106 -15.03 10.36 -22.02
CA LEU A 106 -13.92 10.63 -22.94
C LEU A 106 -14.36 10.46 -24.40
N ASP A 107 -13.85 11.32 -25.26
CA ASP A 107 -13.98 11.18 -26.72
C ASP A 107 -12.97 10.18 -27.30
N LYS A 108 -12.99 10.02 -28.63
CA LYS A 108 -12.06 9.15 -29.39
C LYS A 108 -10.59 9.57 -29.31
N SER A 109 -10.32 10.79 -28.87
CA SER A 109 -8.98 11.33 -28.66
C SER A 109 -8.58 11.28 -27.18
N TRP A 110 -9.33 10.55 -26.34
CA TRP A 110 -9.11 10.41 -24.90
C TRP A 110 -9.24 11.73 -24.12
N LYS A 111 -9.93 12.72 -24.70
CA LYS A 111 -10.16 14.00 -24.04
C LYS A 111 -11.52 14.03 -23.35
N PRO A 112 -11.63 14.67 -22.17
CA PRO A 112 -12.92 14.91 -21.52
C PRO A 112 -13.85 15.71 -22.44
N SER A 113 -14.90 15.07 -22.96
CA SER A 113 -15.88 15.73 -23.84
C SER A 113 -17.08 16.23 -23.05
N ARG A 114 -17.57 15.40 -22.12
CA ARG A 114 -18.76 15.70 -21.31
C ARG A 114 -18.43 15.48 -19.84
N THR A 115 -18.32 16.58 -19.12
CA THR A 115 -17.76 16.64 -17.77
C THR A 115 -18.75 17.28 -16.82
N ARG A 116 -18.92 16.68 -15.64
CA ARG A 116 -19.61 17.30 -14.52
C ARG A 116 -18.74 17.18 -13.27
N SER A 117 -18.69 18.23 -12.46
CA SER A 117 -17.91 18.30 -11.23
C SER A 117 -18.75 18.75 -10.05
N THR A 118 -18.25 18.43 -8.87
CA THR A 118 -18.79 18.85 -7.58
C THR A 118 -17.64 19.32 -6.71
N ASP A 119 -17.88 20.33 -5.87
CA ASP A 119 -16.84 20.89 -5.01
C ASP A 119 -16.62 20.00 -3.78
N GLU A 120 -17.70 19.59 -3.08
CA GLU A 120 -17.58 18.71 -1.92
C GLU A 120 -18.89 17.98 -1.58
N HIS A 121 -18.80 16.70 -1.26
CA HIS A 121 -19.91 15.87 -0.80
C HIS A 121 -19.50 14.99 0.38
N HIS A 122 -20.47 14.71 1.25
CA HIS A 122 -20.32 13.82 2.38
C HIS A 122 -20.74 12.38 2.03
N PHE A 123 -19.78 11.47 1.93
CA PHE A 123 -19.97 10.07 1.54
C PHE A 123 -20.25 9.16 2.74
N MET A 124 -21.50 9.13 3.17
CA MET A 124 -22.00 8.28 4.28
C MET A 124 -22.52 6.92 3.79
N GLY A 125 -21.69 6.18 3.05
CA GLY A 125 -22.00 4.82 2.55
C GLY A 125 -22.88 4.75 1.29
N ARG A 126 -23.58 5.84 0.94
CA ARG A 126 -24.27 6.00 -0.36
C ARG A 126 -23.33 6.63 -1.40
N GLY A 127 -23.61 6.36 -2.67
CA GLY A 127 -22.89 6.98 -3.79
C GLY A 127 -23.50 8.33 -4.17
N TRP A 128 -22.67 9.24 -4.68
CA TRP A 128 -23.07 10.56 -5.19
C TRP A 128 -22.79 10.65 -6.68
N GLY A 129 -23.67 11.30 -7.43
CA GLY A 129 -23.56 11.34 -8.88
C GLY A 129 -24.73 12.04 -9.54
N TRP A 130 -24.94 11.70 -10.80
CA TRP A 130 -25.99 12.28 -11.63
C TRP A 130 -26.83 11.19 -12.27
N ASP A 131 -28.13 11.21 -11.97
CA ASP A 131 -29.13 10.31 -12.56
C ASP A 131 -29.25 10.50 -14.08
N LYS A 132 -29.12 11.74 -14.56
CA LYS A 132 -29.12 12.10 -15.98
C LYS A 132 -27.79 12.73 -16.37
N PHE A 133 -26.73 11.92 -16.43
CA PHE A 133 -25.39 12.41 -16.79
C PHE A 133 -25.30 12.77 -18.27
N MET A 134 -25.79 11.88 -19.15
CA MET A 134 -25.80 12.07 -20.61
C MET A 134 -26.97 11.32 -21.23
N LYS A 135 -27.66 11.92 -22.21
CA LYS A 135 -28.69 11.23 -22.99
C LYS A 135 -28.04 10.24 -23.98
N LEU A 136 -28.63 9.07 -24.14
CA LEU A 136 -28.13 8.03 -25.05
C LEU A 136 -28.14 8.51 -26.52
N GLU A 137 -29.13 9.30 -26.92
CA GLU A 137 -29.16 9.90 -28.25
C GLU A 137 -27.97 10.84 -28.51
N GLU A 138 -27.49 11.54 -27.48
CA GLU A 138 -26.31 12.42 -27.59
C GLU A 138 -25.03 11.59 -27.69
N LEU A 139 -24.95 10.48 -26.95
CA LEU A 139 -23.83 9.54 -27.04
C LEU A 139 -23.65 9.02 -28.47
N ASP A 140 -24.76 8.64 -29.11
CA ASP A 140 -24.77 8.11 -30.48
C ASP A 140 -24.43 9.21 -31.52
N LYS A 141 -24.98 10.41 -31.35
CA LYS A 141 -24.71 11.58 -32.23
C LYS A 141 -23.26 12.04 -32.14
N GLU A 142 -22.71 12.13 -30.93
CA GLU A 142 -21.37 12.65 -30.65
C GLU A 142 -20.27 11.58 -30.83
N LYS A 143 -20.65 10.34 -31.16
CA LYS A 143 -19.76 9.22 -31.45
C LYS A 143 -18.73 8.98 -30.34
N HIS A 144 -19.14 9.12 -29.09
CA HIS A 144 -18.25 8.96 -27.93
C HIS A 144 -17.81 7.51 -27.67
N LEU A 145 -18.39 6.54 -28.38
CA LEU A 145 -17.92 5.16 -28.36
C LEU A 145 -16.73 5.00 -29.33
N GLN A 146 -15.58 4.62 -28.79
CA GLN A 146 -14.43 4.15 -29.56
C GLN A 146 -14.41 2.63 -29.52
N ASP A 147 -14.55 1.97 -30.68
CA ASP A 147 -14.62 0.50 -30.79
C ASP A 147 -15.67 -0.14 -29.85
N ASP A 148 -16.85 0.49 -29.78
CA ASP A 148 -17.94 0.11 -28.85
C ASP A 148 -17.51 0.13 -27.37
N CYS A 149 -16.57 1.01 -27.00
CA CYS A 149 -16.12 1.20 -25.62
C CYS A 149 -16.57 2.57 -25.11
N LEU A 150 -17.29 2.59 -23.99
CA LEU A 150 -17.51 3.81 -23.21
C LEU A 150 -16.38 3.97 -22.20
N SER A 151 -15.73 5.13 -22.18
CA SER A 151 -14.64 5.43 -21.24
C SER A 151 -15.05 6.59 -20.34
N VAL A 152 -15.01 6.36 -19.03
CA VAL A 152 -15.35 7.34 -17.99
C VAL A 152 -14.09 7.66 -17.19
N LEU A 153 -13.66 8.91 -17.18
CA LEU A 153 -12.63 9.43 -16.29
C LEU A 153 -13.28 9.97 -15.02
N CYS A 154 -12.79 9.51 -13.87
CA CYS A 154 -13.17 10.00 -12.56
C CYS A 154 -11.94 10.64 -11.90
N ASP A 155 -12.06 11.91 -11.53
CA ASP A 155 -11.12 12.61 -10.67
C ASP A 155 -11.76 12.82 -9.30
N VAL A 156 -11.03 12.54 -8.22
CA VAL A 156 -11.52 12.66 -6.84
C VAL A 156 -10.52 13.49 -6.04
N THR A 157 -11.04 14.40 -5.23
CA THR A 157 -10.30 15.25 -4.31
C THR A 157 -10.88 15.02 -2.92
N VAL A 158 -10.15 14.34 -2.05
CA VAL A 158 -10.60 14.00 -0.70
C VAL A 158 -10.07 15.04 0.29
N ASP A 159 -10.99 15.62 1.06
CA ASP A 159 -10.62 16.35 2.27
C ASP A 159 -10.27 15.32 3.35
N THR A 160 -9.01 15.34 3.76
CA THR A 160 -8.48 14.43 4.77
C THR A 160 -8.62 15.01 6.19
N GLY A 161 -9.38 16.09 6.32
CA GLY A 161 -9.83 16.70 7.57
C GLY A 161 -8.84 17.69 8.18
N LEU A 162 -9.33 18.38 9.22
CA LEU A 162 -8.57 19.23 10.11
C LEU A 162 -8.07 18.39 11.30
N ARG A 163 -6.78 18.46 11.63
CA ARG A 163 -6.25 17.87 12.87
C ARG A 163 -5.82 18.98 13.83
N THR A 164 -6.17 18.82 15.10
CA THR A 164 -5.41 19.42 16.20
C THR A 164 -4.24 18.49 16.45
N GLU A 165 -3.04 18.94 16.13
CA GLU A 165 -1.83 18.17 16.40
C GLU A 165 -1.23 18.67 17.71
N ASP A 166 -1.27 17.80 18.72
CA ASP A 166 -0.56 18.02 19.98
C ASP A 166 0.93 17.76 19.74
N TYR A 167 1.72 18.83 19.71
CA TYR A 167 3.17 18.74 19.55
C TYR A 167 3.80 18.13 20.81
N THR A 168 4.31 16.91 20.69
CA THR A 168 5.32 16.35 21.61
C THR A 168 6.64 16.17 20.85
N ASP A 169 7.76 16.29 21.56
CA ASP A 169 9.12 16.35 20.99
C ASP A 169 9.49 15.15 20.08
N GLU A 170 8.75 14.03 20.14
CA GLU A 170 9.04 12.76 19.43
C GLU A 170 8.47 12.69 17.99
N VAL A 171 7.36 13.38 17.71
CA VAL A 171 6.62 13.22 16.42
C VAL A 171 7.15 14.17 15.34
N ALA A 172 7.68 15.34 15.73
CA ALA A 172 8.18 16.37 14.82
C ALA A 172 9.47 15.97 14.06
N ALA A 173 10.28 15.06 14.62
CA ALA A 173 11.51 14.62 13.96
C ALA A 173 11.28 13.59 12.84
N ALA A 174 10.18 12.84 12.90
CA ALA A 174 9.93 11.72 11.98
C ALA A 174 9.27 12.15 10.65
N GLU A 175 8.40 13.16 10.66
CA GLU A 175 7.65 13.54 9.46
C GLU A 175 8.43 14.46 8.48
N GLU A 176 9.27 15.38 8.96
CA GLU A 176 10.05 16.25 8.05
C GLU A 176 11.17 15.52 7.28
N LEU A 177 11.67 14.37 7.76
CA LEU A 177 12.73 13.64 7.07
C LEU A 177 12.28 12.86 5.81
N THR A 178 10.98 12.61 5.64
CA THR A 178 10.47 11.67 4.61
C THR A 178 10.00 12.32 3.30
N LYS A 179 9.83 13.65 3.25
CA LYS A 179 9.20 14.33 2.10
C LYS A 179 10.07 15.32 1.33
N ALA A 180 11.24 15.70 1.84
CA ALA A 180 12.20 16.45 1.05
C ALA A 180 13.13 15.46 0.31
N PRO A 181 13.34 15.59 -1.01
CA PRO A 181 14.51 14.96 -1.62
C PRO A 181 15.74 15.47 -0.86
N PRO A 182 16.69 14.60 -0.48
CA PRO A 182 17.82 15.02 0.32
C PRO A 182 18.54 16.18 -0.40
N PRO A 183 18.99 17.21 0.34
CA PRO A 183 19.61 18.41 -0.24
C PRO A 183 20.89 18.12 -1.05
N PHE A 184 21.38 16.89 -1.00
CA PHE A 184 22.46 16.34 -1.80
C PHE A 184 22.02 15.00 -2.44
N PRO A 185 22.52 14.63 -3.63
CA PRO A 185 22.23 13.34 -4.25
C PRO A 185 22.98 12.23 -3.50
N VAL A 186 22.47 11.85 -2.33
CA VAL A 186 23.04 10.80 -1.46
C VAL A 186 23.21 9.49 -2.23
N HIS A 187 22.28 9.19 -3.15
CA HIS A 187 22.38 8.01 -4.02
C HIS A 187 23.63 8.03 -4.90
N GLY A 188 23.98 9.18 -5.49
CA GLY A 188 25.16 9.31 -6.35
C GLY A 188 26.48 9.23 -5.57
N ILE A 189 26.49 9.73 -4.32
CA ILE A 189 27.65 9.60 -3.42
C ILE A 189 27.80 8.15 -2.95
N ALA A 190 26.70 7.52 -2.54
CA ALA A 190 26.67 6.12 -2.12
C ALA A 190 27.17 5.17 -3.21
N GLU A 191 26.70 5.36 -4.45
CA GLU A 191 27.16 4.59 -5.61
C GLU A 191 28.62 4.89 -5.97
N ALA A 192 29.08 6.14 -5.79
CA ALA A 192 30.49 6.48 -5.95
C ALA A 192 31.38 5.84 -4.89
N ILE A 193 30.94 5.77 -3.61
CA ILE A 193 31.68 5.10 -2.55
C ILE A 193 31.75 3.60 -2.85
N TRP A 194 30.61 2.96 -3.18
CA TRP A 194 30.57 1.54 -3.51
C TRP A 194 31.51 1.16 -4.64
N ASN A 195 31.62 2.00 -5.69
CA ASN A 195 32.35 1.66 -6.92
C ASN A 195 33.77 2.23 -7.01
N ARG A 196 34.14 3.26 -6.23
CA ARG A 196 35.39 4.04 -6.46
C ARG A 196 36.36 4.08 -5.28
N GLN A 197 35.94 3.71 -4.08
CA GLN A 197 36.85 3.60 -2.92
C GLN A 197 37.43 2.19 -2.83
N GLU A 198 38.65 2.09 -2.29
CA GLU A 198 39.28 0.79 -2.06
C GLU A 198 38.57 0.08 -0.90
N PRO A 199 38.05 -1.14 -1.11
CA PRO A 199 37.31 -1.86 -0.08
C PRO A 199 38.26 -2.41 1.00
N ASP A 200 37.89 -2.24 2.26
CA ASP A 200 38.57 -2.79 3.43
C ASP A 200 37.87 -4.05 3.98
N VAL A 201 36.75 -4.46 3.37
CA VAL A 201 36.04 -5.70 3.68
C VAL A 201 35.72 -6.48 2.40
N LYS A 202 35.91 -7.80 2.45
CA LYS A 202 35.47 -8.77 1.45
C LYS A 202 34.46 -9.72 2.07
N ILE A 203 33.29 -9.84 1.45
CA ILE A 203 32.21 -10.72 1.89
C ILE A 203 32.12 -11.90 0.94
N GLU A 204 32.52 -13.08 1.40
CA GLU A 204 32.30 -14.35 0.70
C GLU A 204 30.87 -14.83 0.97
N VAL A 205 30.05 -14.94 -0.07
CA VAL A 205 28.66 -15.42 0.00
C VAL A 205 28.57 -16.92 -0.31
N GLY A 206 27.41 -17.53 -0.05
CA GLY A 206 27.24 -18.99 -0.08
C GLY A 206 27.52 -19.66 -1.43
N ASP A 207 27.46 -18.92 -2.54
CA ASP A 207 27.81 -19.40 -3.89
C ASP A 207 29.30 -19.23 -4.25
N GLY A 208 30.12 -18.81 -3.29
CA GLY A 208 31.56 -18.59 -3.45
C GLY A 208 31.93 -17.24 -4.09
N GLN A 209 30.95 -16.40 -4.42
CA GLN A 209 31.24 -15.04 -4.90
C GLN A 209 31.76 -14.17 -3.75
N THR A 210 32.64 -13.23 -4.08
CA THR A 210 33.17 -12.26 -3.12
C THR A 210 32.70 -10.85 -3.47
N LEU A 211 32.03 -10.19 -2.53
CA LEU A 211 31.56 -8.82 -2.66
C LEU A 211 32.47 -7.88 -1.87
N ALA A 212 32.84 -6.77 -2.49
CA ALA A 212 33.59 -5.69 -1.87
C ALA A 212 32.65 -4.81 -1.04
N ALA A 213 33.07 -4.41 0.17
CA ALA A 213 32.33 -3.51 1.03
C ALA A 213 33.29 -2.66 1.89
N HIS A 214 32.70 -1.73 2.65
CA HIS A 214 33.43 -0.84 3.54
C HIS A 214 33.00 -1.09 4.99
N ARG A 215 33.97 -1.30 5.88
CA ARG A 215 33.78 -1.63 7.29
C ARG A 215 32.83 -0.67 7.97
N TRP A 216 33.09 0.62 7.82
CA TRP A 216 32.28 1.67 8.46
C TRP A 216 30.81 1.68 8.00
N VAL A 217 30.53 1.30 6.74
CA VAL A 217 29.14 1.21 6.25
C VAL A 217 28.44 0.01 6.87
N LEU A 218 29.12 -1.13 6.93
CA LEU A 218 28.57 -2.36 7.52
C LEU A 218 28.32 -2.19 9.03
N GLU A 219 29.28 -1.64 9.76
CA GLU A 219 29.18 -1.39 11.21
C GLU A 219 28.07 -0.38 11.55
N ALA A 220 27.84 0.62 10.68
CA ALA A 220 26.77 1.60 10.86
C ALA A 220 25.40 1.05 10.41
N GLY A 221 25.38 0.22 9.38
CA GLY A 221 24.17 -0.30 8.76
C GLY A 221 23.55 -1.48 9.49
N SER A 222 24.36 -2.33 10.14
CA SER A 222 23.89 -3.54 10.81
C SER A 222 24.63 -3.82 12.12
N PRO A 223 23.90 -3.97 13.25
CA PRO A 223 24.48 -4.42 14.51
C PRO A 223 25.20 -5.78 14.40
N VAL A 224 24.70 -6.68 13.53
CA VAL A 224 25.27 -8.00 13.30
C VAL A 224 26.63 -7.88 12.61
N PHE A 225 26.71 -7.11 11.52
CA PHE A 225 28.02 -6.86 10.89
C PHE A 225 28.99 -6.14 11.82
N LYS A 226 28.49 -5.22 12.66
CA LYS A 226 29.33 -4.57 13.68
C LYS A 226 29.95 -5.56 14.65
N ALA A 227 29.18 -6.53 15.12
CA ALA A 227 29.68 -7.58 16.00
C ALA A 227 30.69 -8.49 15.28
N ASP A 228 30.39 -8.90 14.04
CA ASP A 228 31.27 -9.76 13.24
C ASP A 228 32.62 -9.08 12.94
N LEU A 229 32.59 -7.80 12.58
CA LEU A 229 33.78 -7.02 12.26
C LEU A 229 34.59 -6.66 13.49
N ALA A 230 33.99 -6.54 14.68
CA ALA A 230 34.72 -6.24 15.91
C ALA A 230 35.81 -7.28 16.24
N LEU A 231 35.68 -8.51 15.71
CA LEU A 231 36.66 -9.59 15.86
C LEU A 231 37.76 -9.55 14.78
N ALA A 232 37.59 -8.78 13.71
CA ALA A 232 38.52 -8.69 12.59
C ALA A 232 39.59 -7.60 12.81
N PRO A 233 40.88 -7.85 12.48
CA PRO A 233 41.94 -6.85 12.60
C PRO A 233 41.66 -5.60 11.77
N ASN A 234 42.05 -4.43 12.27
CA ASN A 234 41.85 -3.15 11.55
C ASN A 234 42.90 -2.88 10.47
N ASP A 235 44.06 -3.53 10.53
CA ASP A 235 45.22 -3.21 9.69
C ASP A 235 45.26 -4.04 8.38
N THR A 236 44.28 -4.91 8.18
CA THR A 236 44.17 -5.81 7.01
C THR A 236 42.75 -5.81 6.47
N VAL A 237 42.58 -6.12 5.18
CA VAL A 237 41.27 -6.35 4.58
C VAL A 237 40.56 -7.47 5.34
N ALA A 238 39.40 -7.19 5.93
CA ALA A 238 38.63 -8.17 6.67
C ALA A 238 37.89 -9.11 5.71
N GLU A 239 37.91 -10.40 6.01
CA GLU A 239 37.17 -11.41 5.26
C GLU A 239 35.97 -11.89 6.09
N LEU A 240 34.76 -11.57 5.63
CA LEU A 240 33.51 -12.01 6.23
C LEU A 240 32.92 -13.16 5.40
N ARG A 241 32.36 -14.16 6.07
CA ARG A 241 31.64 -15.26 5.42
C ARG A 241 30.16 -15.19 5.74
N VAL A 242 29.36 -15.06 4.69
CA VAL A 242 27.89 -15.08 4.77
C VAL A 242 27.38 -16.34 4.10
N GLY A 243 27.32 -17.41 4.90
CA GLY A 243 26.73 -18.68 4.47
C GLY A 243 25.21 -18.56 4.29
N ASP A 244 24.66 -19.39 3.41
CA ASP A 244 23.22 -19.49 3.11
C ASP A 244 22.57 -18.18 2.62
N MET A 245 23.31 -17.43 1.80
CA MET A 245 22.79 -16.23 1.13
C MET A 245 23.26 -16.19 -0.31
N ASP A 246 22.30 -15.98 -1.22
CA ASP A 246 22.58 -15.78 -2.63
C ASP A 246 23.27 -14.43 -2.87
N ALA A 247 24.18 -14.37 -3.85
CA ALA A 247 24.92 -13.14 -4.15
C ALA A 247 24.03 -11.95 -4.52
N ASP A 248 22.91 -12.19 -5.21
CA ASP A 248 21.94 -11.15 -5.58
C ASP A 248 21.27 -10.53 -4.36
N VAL A 249 20.88 -11.36 -3.38
CA VAL A 249 20.29 -10.91 -2.11
C VAL A 249 21.30 -10.15 -1.28
N CYS A 250 22.54 -10.63 -1.18
CA CYS A 250 23.59 -9.93 -0.45
C CYS A 250 23.89 -8.56 -1.09
N LYS A 251 23.97 -8.51 -2.42
CA LYS A 251 24.15 -7.25 -3.17
C LYS A 251 22.99 -6.27 -2.94
N ALA A 252 21.76 -6.77 -2.89
CA ALA A 252 20.58 -5.96 -2.60
C ALA A 252 20.60 -5.38 -1.18
N LEU A 253 21.00 -6.19 -0.19
CA LEU A 253 21.17 -5.80 1.21
C LEU A 253 22.26 -4.72 1.37
N LEU A 254 23.39 -4.93 0.68
CA LEU A 254 24.49 -3.98 0.63
C LEU A 254 24.08 -2.66 -0.03
N ARG A 255 23.36 -2.70 -1.15
CA ARG A 255 22.81 -1.51 -1.81
C ARG A 255 21.91 -0.71 -0.86
N PHE A 256 21.08 -1.40 -0.08
CA PHE A 256 20.25 -0.74 0.93
C PHE A 256 21.10 -0.03 1.99
N MET A 257 22.14 -0.67 2.55
CA MET A 257 23.00 -0.02 3.57
C MET A 257 23.72 1.23 3.04
N TYR A 258 24.08 1.26 1.75
CA TYR A 258 24.75 2.43 1.16
C TYR A 258 23.77 3.54 0.80
N THR A 259 22.58 3.19 0.32
CA THR A 259 21.64 4.17 -0.27
C THR A 259 20.46 4.50 0.63
N ASN A 260 20.28 3.76 1.73
CA ASN A 260 19.10 3.76 2.59
C ASN A 260 17.78 3.70 1.80
N SER A 261 17.80 3.04 0.64
CA SER A 261 16.69 2.98 -0.31
C SER A 261 16.46 1.53 -0.73
N PRO A 262 15.20 1.08 -0.87
CA PRO A 262 14.92 -0.28 -1.29
C PRO A 262 15.50 -0.57 -2.69
N PRO A 263 16.04 -1.77 -2.93
CA PRO A 263 16.59 -2.14 -4.23
C PRO A 263 15.48 -2.20 -5.29
N PRO A 264 15.75 -1.85 -6.56
CA PRO A 264 14.76 -1.94 -7.63
C PRO A 264 14.28 -3.37 -7.88
N GLU A 265 15.09 -4.37 -7.54
CA GLU A 265 14.75 -5.79 -7.63
C GLU A 265 13.90 -6.30 -6.44
N LEU A 266 13.50 -5.43 -5.50
CA LEU A 266 12.78 -5.81 -4.28
C LEU A 266 11.61 -6.75 -4.55
N GLU A 267 10.76 -6.45 -5.54
CA GLU A 267 9.56 -7.23 -5.81
C GLU A 267 9.85 -8.69 -6.22
N SER A 268 10.97 -8.95 -6.91
CA SER A 268 11.31 -10.29 -7.40
C SER A 268 11.97 -11.17 -6.34
N MET A 269 12.54 -10.58 -5.29
CA MET A 269 13.26 -11.31 -4.24
C MET A 269 12.77 -11.00 -2.82
N ALA A 270 11.63 -10.34 -2.66
CA ALA A 270 11.14 -9.83 -1.37
C ALA A 270 11.17 -10.87 -0.25
N GLY A 271 10.78 -12.12 -0.52
CA GLY A 271 10.82 -13.20 0.46
C GLY A 271 12.24 -13.54 0.93
N ARG A 272 13.18 -13.72 0.00
CA ARG A 272 14.60 -14.01 0.32
C ARG A 272 15.27 -12.82 1.01
N LEU A 273 14.96 -11.60 0.53
CA LEU A 273 15.51 -10.37 1.08
C LEU A 273 14.95 -10.05 2.48
N LEU A 274 13.69 -10.42 2.77
CA LEU A 274 13.12 -10.32 4.11
C LEU A 274 13.90 -11.16 5.13
N VAL A 275 14.21 -12.41 4.78
CA VAL A 275 15.02 -13.31 5.62
C VAL A 275 16.40 -12.71 5.89
N ALA A 276 17.02 -12.13 4.85
CA ALA A 276 18.31 -11.47 4.98
C ALA A 276 18.24 -10.19 5.84
N ALA A 277 17.22 -9.36 5.62
CA ALA A 277 17.00 -8.13 6.37
C ALA A 277 16.77 -8.42 7.85
N ASP A 278 15.99 -9.46 8.19
CA ASP A 278 15.79 -9.90 9.57
C ASP A 278 17.10 -10.42 10.19
N ARG A 279 17.85 -11.26 9.46
CA ARG A 279 19.13 -11.82 9.93
C ARG A 279 20.17 -10.75 10.26
N TYR A 280 20.18 -9.64 9.51
CA TYR A 280 21.12 -8.52 9.71
C TYR A 280 20.49 -7.32 10.42
N GLU A 281 19.30 -7.49 11.02
CA GLU A 281 18.59 -6.48 11.80
C GLU A 281 18.33 -5.15 11.05
N LEU A 282 18.07 -5.24 9.75
CA LEU A 282 17.72 -4.12 8.87
C LEU A 282 16.20 -3.87 8.87
N GLU A 283 15.67 -3.35 9.98
CA GLU A 283 14.22 -3.26 10.22
C GLU A 283 13.46 -2.48 9.12
N GLN A 284 14.03 -1.38 8.62
CA GLN A 284 13.43 -0.58 7.53
C GLN A 284 13.33 -1.38 6.21
N LEU A 285 14.36 -2.17 5.89
CA LEU A 285 14.35 -3.03 4.70
C LEU A 285 13.39 -4.21 4.88
N LYS A 286 13.34 -4.78 6.09
CA LYS A 286 12.40 -5.84 6.46
C LYS A 286 10.95 -5.37 6.25
N LEU A 287 10.61 -4.18 6.73
CA LEU A 287 9.29 -3.58 6.54
C LEU A 287 8.98 -3.35 5.05
N ALA A 288 9.92 -2.82 4.26
CA ALA A 288 9.75 -2.66 2.82
C ALA A 288 9.49 -4.00 2.11
N CYS A 289 10.15 -5.08 2.54
CA CYS A 289 9.88 -6.42 2.03
C CYS A 289 8.49 -6.93 2.42
N GLU A 290 8.03 -6.66 3.65
CA GLU A 290 6.67 -6.99 4.08
C GLU A 290 5.63 -6.30 3.20
N GLU A 291 5.80 -5.01 2.93
CA GLU A 291 4.89 -4.24 2.06
C GLU A 291 4.85 -4.78 0.63
N ALA A 292 6.01 -5.12 0.07
CA ALA A 292 6.11 -5.71 -1.26
C ALA A 292 5.39 -7.08 -1.32
N LEU A 293 5.58 -7.93 -0.31
CA LEU A 293 4.89 -9.23 -0.22
C LEU A 293 3.38 -9.06 -0.03
N CYS A 294 2.93 -8.06 0.74
CA CYS A 294 1.51 -7.77 0.96
C CYS A 294 0.76 -7.45 -0.32
N LYS A 295 1.40 -6.78 -1.29
CA LYS A 295 0.79 -6.40 -2.58
C LYS A 295 0.51 -7.61 -3.48
N ASN A 296 1.25 -8.71 -3.30
CA ASN A 296 1.24 -9.88 -4.18
C ASN A 296 0.68 -11.15 -3.49
N ILE A 297 -0.12 -11.00 -2.43
CA ILE A 297 -0.77 -12.15 -1.77
C ILE A 297 -1.89 -12.70 -2.63
N ASP A 298 -1.81 -13.99 -2.98
CA ASP A 298 -2.82 -14.76 -3.67
C ASP A 298 -2.97 -16.18 -3.06
N THR A 299 -3.82 -17.02 -3.67
CA THR A 299 -4.09 -18.37 -3.15
C THR A 299 -2.87 -19.31 -3.19
N SER A 300 -1.91 -19.04 -4.07
CA SER A 300 -0.67 -19.82 -4.18
C SER A 300 0.43 -19.31 -3.24
N SER A 301 0.46 -18.00 -2.96
CA SER A 301 1.52 -17.34 -2.19
C SER A 301 1.19 -17.13 -0.70
N VAL A 302 -0.09 -17.13 -0.31
CA VAL A 302 -0.52 -16.80 1.07
C VAL A 302 0.06 -17.72 2.15
N THR A 303 0.22 -19.01 1.86
CA THR A 303 0.78 -19.97 2.83
C THR A 303 2.26 -19.71 3.08
N ALA A 304 3.03 -19.41 2.03
CA ALA A 304 4.43 -19.04 2.14
C ALA A 304 4.60 -17.66 2.82
N ALA A 305 3.74 -16.70 2.51
CA ALA A 305 3.75 -15.37 3.14
C ALA A 305 3.47 -15.45 4.65
N LEU A 306 2.48 -16.26 5.07
CA LEU A 306 2.21 -16.48 6.49
C LEU A 306 3.35 -17.22 7.19
N ALA A 307 3.98 -18.19 6.51
CA ALA A 307 5.12 -18.92 7.06
C ALA A 307 6.31 -17.99 7.33
N LEU A 308 6.62 -17.11 6.37
CA LEU A 308 7.63 -16.06 6.56
C LEU A 308 7.23 -15.14 7.70
N ALA A 309 5.95 -14.78 7.79
CA ALA A 309 5.49 -13.85 8.81
C ALA A 309 5.55 -14.39 10.23
N GLU A 310 5.23 -15.67 10.44
CA GLU A 310 5.39 -16.32 11.74
C GLU A 310 6.86 -16.51 12.09
N ARG A 311 7.67 -16.94 11.14
CA ARG A 311 9.10 -17.22 11.37
C ARG A 311 9.90 -15.97 11.72
N HIS A 312 9.60 -14.84 11.08
CA HIS A 312 10.35 -13.59 11.21
C HIS A 312 9.58 -12.50 11.97
N GLY A 313 8.43 -12.82 12.59
CA GLY A 313 7.67 -11.88 13.39
C GLY A 313 7.03 -10.71 12.61
N CYS A 314 6.80 -10.88 11.31
CA CYS A 314 6.26 -9.83 10.42
C CYS A 314 4.76 -9.61 10.63
N THR A 315 4.42 -8.63 11.47
CA THR A 315 3.03 -8.41 11.88
C THR A 315 2.14 -7.86 10.76
N VAL A 316 2.69 -7.06 9.84
CA VAL A 316 1.93 -6.48 8.73
C VAL A 316 1.60 -7.57 7.72
N LEU A 317 2.61 -8.36 7.35
CA LEU A 317 2.45 -9.50 6.44
C LEU A 317 1.49 -10.54 7.01
N ARG A 318 1.59 -10.87 8.31
CA ARG A 318 0.65 -11.78 8.99
C ARG A 318 -0.79 -11.29 8.88
N LYS A 319 -1.04 -10.02 9.22
CA LYS A 319 -2.39 -9.42 9.17
C LYS A 319 -2.95 -9.44 7.75
N ALA A 320 -2.14 -9.14 6.74
CA ALA A 320 -2.54 -9.17 5.34
C ALA A 320 -2.91 -10.59 4.88
N GLY A 321 -2.07 -11.59 5.17
CA GLY A 321 -2.34 -12.99 4.87
C GLY A 321 -3.59 -13.52 5.56
N MET A 322 -3.77 -13.22 6.85
CA MET A 322 -4.97 -13.61 7.61
C MET A 322 -6.25 -12.96 7.07
N ARG A 323 -6.17 -11.70 6.63
CA ARG A 323 -7.28 -11.01 5.98
C ARG A 323 -7.64 -11.67 4.64
N PHE A 324 -6.63 -12.08 3.86
CA PHE A 324 -6.84 -12.78 2.60
C PHE A 324 -7.56 -14.12 2.80
N LEU A 325 -7.12 -14.93 3.78
CA LEU A 325 -7.77 -16.21 4.12
C LEU A 325 -9.17 -16.03 4.72
N SER A 326 -9.41 -14.93 5.44
CA SER A 326 -10.75 -14.62 6.00
C SER A 326 -11.77 -14.22 4.93
N SER A 327 -11.35 -13.96 3.69
CA SER A 327 -12.28 -13.59 2.60
C SER A 327 -13.01 -14.83 2.06
N PRO A 328 -14.30 -14.72 1.67
CA PRO A 328 -15.10 -15.87 1.25
C PRO A 328 -14.47 -16.63 0.07
N GLY A 329 -14.39 -17.96 0.15
CA GLY A 329 -13.88 -18.84 -0.91
C GLY A 329 -12.35 -19.00 -0.96
N ASN A 330 -11.57 -18.03 -0.47
CA ASN A 330 -10.09 -18.11 -0.54
C ASN A 330 -9.52 -19.24 0.32
N LEU A 331 -10.01 -19.38 1.56
CA LEU A 331 -9.58 -20.46 2.45
C LEU A 331 -9.92 -21.84 1.86
N ASP A 332 -11.10 -21.99 1.27
CA ASP A 332 -11.54 -23.29 0.74
C ASP A 332 -10.68 -23.68 -0.48
N VAL A 333 -10.28 -22.72 -1.32
CA VAL A 333 -9.31 -22.95 -2.42
C VAL A 333 -7.93 -23.35 -1.90
N VAL A 334 -7.43 -22.68 -0.85
CA VAL A 334 -6.12 -23.01 -0.25
C VAL A 334 -6.13 -24.40 0.38
N LEU A 335 -7.21 -24.75 1.08
CA LEU A 335 -7.42 -26.06 1.71
C LEU A 335 -7.62 -27.18 0.68
N ALA A 336 -8.19 -26.87 -0.50
CA ALA A 336 -8.36 -27.82 -1.59
C ALA A 336 -7.06 -28.07 -2.38
N SER A 337 -6.03 -27.23 -2.22
CA SER A 337 -4.71 -27.53 -2.79
C SER A 337 -4.05 -28.68 -2.04
N SER A 338 -3.31 -29.54 -2.77
CA SER A 338 -2.70 -30.77 -2.21
C SER A 338 -1.80 -30.51 -1.01
N ASP A 339 -1.19 -29.33 -0.93
CA ASP A 339 -0.16 -29.00 0.06
C ASP A 339 -0.57 -27.87 1.02
N GLY A 340 -1.66 -27.14 0.74
CA GLY A 340 -1.98 -25.90 1.46
C GLY A 340 -2.34 -26.12 2.93
N LEU A 341 -3.11 -27.17 3.23
CA LEU A 341 -3.46 -27.54 4.60
C LEU A 341 -2.25 -28.01 5.40
N GLU A 342 -1.41 -28.88 4.82
CA GLU A 342 -0.20 -29.37 5.49
C GLU A 342 0.82 -28.24 5.70
N LYS A 343 0.98 -27.32 4.73
CA LYS A 343 1.82 -26.11 4.87
C LYS A 343 1.31 -25.19 5.97
N LEU A 344 0.00 -24.97 6.09
CA LEU A 344 -0.57 -24.19 7.19
C LEU A 344 -0.36 -24.87 8.54
N LYS A 345 -0.53 -26.19 8.62
CA LYS A 345 -0.35 -26.95 9.87
C LYS A 345 1.10 -26.94 10.35
N THR A 346 2.05 -27.09 9.43
CA THR A 346 3.49 -27.19 9.72
C THR A 346 4.15 -25.83 9.88
N SER A 347 3.78 -24.86 9.06
CA SER A 347 4.48 -23.57 8.96
C SER A 347 3.75 -22.43 9.66
N CYS A 348 2.44 -22.55 9.91
CA CYS A 348 1.60 -21.48 10.48
C CYS A 348 0.53 -22.00 11.47
N PRO A 349 0.86 -22.79 12.50
CA PRO A 349 -0.14 -23.43 13.36
C PRO A 349 -1.01 -22.42 14.10
N SER A 350 -0.47 -21.25 14.44
CA SER A 350 -1.23 -20.19 15.12
C SER A 350 -2.29 -19.56 14.21
N ALA A 351 -1.94 -19.29 12.95
CA ALA A 351 -2.89 -18.80 11.93
C ALA A 351 -4.04 -19.80 11.69
N LEU A 352 -3.74 -21.10 11.65
CA LEU A 352 -4.74 -22.15 11.47
C LEU A 352 -5.73 -22.20 12.65
N LEU A 353 -5.23 -22.15 13.90
CA LEU A 353 -6.08 -22.13 15.09
C LEU A 353 -7.02 -20.91 15.11
N GLU A 354 -6.50 -19.72 14.78
CA GLU A 354 -7.31 -18.50 14.68
C GLU A 354 -8.42 -18.61 13.62
N LEU A 355 -8.14 -19.26 12.48
CA LEU A 355 -9.13 -19.48 11.42
C LEU A 355 -10.21 -20.48 11.84
N LEU A 356 -9.83 -21.53 12.59
CA LEU A 356 -10.76 -22.54 13.11
C LEU A 356 -11.69 -21.94 14.18
N ASP A 357 -11.16 -21.10 15.08
CA ASP A 357 -11.99 -20.43 16.09
C ASP A 357 -12.99 -19.45 15.45
N LYS A 358 -12.59 -18.75 14.38
CA LYS A 358 -13.51 -17.88 13.62
C LYS A 358 -14.59 -18.64 12.84
N LYS A 359 -14.36 -19.91 12.47
CA LYS A 359 -15.34 -20.78 11.80
C LYS A 359 -16.21 -21.59 12.76
N ARG A 360 -15.95 -21.55 14.08
CA ARG A 360 -16.83 -22.21 15.06
C ARG A 360 -18.23 -21.59 14.95
N PRO A 361 -19.29 -22.36 14.64
CA PRO A 361 -20.63 -21.81 14.56
C PRO A 361 -21.02 -21.21 15.92
N LEU A 362 -21.73 -20.07 15.89
CA LEU A 362 -22.33 -19.36 17.02
C LEU A 362 -23.37 -20.18 17.83
N ASN A 363 -23.38 -21.50 17.72
CA ASN A 363 -24.29 -22.41 18.43
C ASN A 363 -23.57 -23.14 19.57
N GLU A 364 -23.17 -22.41 20.60
CA GLU A 364 -22.92 -22.99 21.93
C GLU A 364 -22.95 -21.97 23.09
N GLN A 365 -23.53 -20.78 22.89
CA GLN A 365 -23.77 -19.80 23.98
C GLN A 365 -25.24 -19.63 24.38
N LEU A 366 -26.17 -20.49 23.90
CA LEU A 366 -27.60 -20.36 24.20
C LEU A 366 -28.24 -21.54 24.95
N ILE A 367 -27.47 -22.49 25.50
CA ILE A 367 -28.05 -23.63 26.25
C ILE A 367 -27.89 -23.50 27.79
N SER A 368 -27.18 -22.49 28.31
CA SER A 368 -26.96 -22.37 29.78
C SER A 368 -27.78 -21.28 30.48
N THR A 369 -29.04 -21.02 30.09
CA THR A 369 -29.93 -20.16 30.90
C THR A 369 -31.41 -20.52 30.85
N ARG A 370 -31.74 -21.82 30.87
CA ARG A 370 -33.06 -22.28 31.32
C ARG A 370 -32.92 -23.48 32.24
N VAL A 371 -32.75 -23.20 33.52
CA VAL A 371 -33.22 -24.05 34.63
C VAL A 371 -34.19 -23.19 35.43
#